data_AF-E6MJV9-F1
#
_entry.id   AF-E6MJV9-F1
#
_cell.length_a   1.000
_cell.length_b   1.000
_cell.length_c   1.000
_cell.angle_alpha   90.00
_cell.angle_beta   90.00
_cell.angle_gamma   90.00
#
_symmetry.space_group_name_H-M   'P 1'
#
loop_
_entity.id
_entity.type
_entity.pdbx_description
1 polymer ?
#
loop_
_entity_poly.entity_id
_entity_poly.type
_entity_poly.pdbx_seq_one_letter_code
_entity_poly.pdbx_strand_id
1 'polypeptide(L)'
;MRVSATDNGQTLDKPDAPLKAVIELTPEQEKYAYDVYLKNGNHYTNLTANRLARFIRAELPAFGDIVLVPAGHDPREPLTLLESPNNAWTRQNPVGLRFRVNSNLRNFTSAYLNGTDAAHRIDPKHYALKSGSTILTLDPKYLRTLKPGRHTLFLAFKSDDAYQGGVITTNFNISLTPAHTSIPFQRPTATSVHFPKARSPHTGDANDAAPWLFLLAASALLGGFGCKNLRPKNPKPDASHKK
;
A
#
# COMPACT_ATOMS: atom_id res chain seq x y z
N MET A 1 23.22 -12.34 12.99
CA MET A 1 24.43 -12.42 13.86
C MET A 1 24.56 -13.85 14.37
N ARG A 2 25.72 -14.51 14.28
CA ARG A 2 25.88 -15.88 14.76
C ARG A 2 26.30 -15.92 16.22
N VAL A 3 25.67 -16.80 17.01
CA VAL A 3 26.05 -17.13 18.39
C VAL A 3 26.39 -18.61 18.44
N SER A 4 27.58 -18.95 18.88
CA SER A 4 28.06 -20.33 19.01
C SER A 4 29.06 -20.44 20.15
N ALA A 5 29.19 -21.64 20.72
CA ALA A 5 30.23 -21.96 21.69
C ALA A 5 30.91 -23.28 21.31
N THR A 6 32.13 -23.45 21.79
CA THR A 6 32.89 -24.69 21.65
C THR A 6 33.39 -25.15 23.02
N ASP A 7 33.44 -26.47 23.22
CA ASP A 7 34.08 -27.10 24.36
C ASP A 7 35.03 -28.19 23.86
N ASN A 8 36.29 -28.14 24.28
CA ASN A 8 37.36 -29.04 23.82
C ASN A 8 37.44 -29.20 22.28
N GLY A 9 37.15 -28.13 21.54
CA GLY A 9 37.15 -28.10 20.08
C GLY A 9 35.89 -28.65 19.41
N GLN A 10 34.92 -29.18 20.17
CA GLN A 10 33.59 -29.55 19.65
C GLN A 10 32.63 -28.37 19.76
N THR A 11 31.81 -28.15 18.72
CA THR A 11 30.76 -27.13 18.76
C THR A 11 29.61 -27.61 19.64
N LEU A 12 29.18 -26.77 20.57
CA LEU A 12 28.02 -27.04 21.40
C LEU A 12 26.73 -26.72 20.63
N ASP A 13 25.70 -27.55 20.81
CA ASP A 13 24.40 -27.36 20.17
C ASP A 13 23.53 -26.33 20.92
N LYS A 14 23.63 -26.30 22.25
CA LYS A 14 22.86 -25.40 23.12
C LYS A 14 23.65 -25.01 24.38
N PRO A 15 23.34 -23.88 25.01
CA PRO A 15 23.90 -23.50 26.30
C PRO A 15 23.25 -24.30 27.45
N ASP A 16 23.93 -24.38 28.59
CA ASP A 16 23.41 -25.06 29.80
C ASP A 16 22.18 -24.35 30.39
N ALA A 17 22.06 -23.04 30.15
CA ALA A 17 20.88 -22.23 30.46
C ALA A 17 20.64 -21.21 29.33
N PRO A 18 19.40 -20.76 29.09
CA PRO A 18 19.11 -19.78 28.05
C PRO A 18 19.96 -18.51 28.19
N LEU A 19 20.61 -18.10 27.10
CA LEU A 19 21.43 -16.88 27.09
C LEU A 19 20.55 -15.65 26.89
N LYS A 20 20.88 -14.55 27.56
CA LYS A 20 20.20 -13.27 27.35
C LYS A 20 20.97 -12.43 26.33
N ALA A 21 20.37 -12.21 25.17
CA ALA A 21 20.90 -11.34 24.14
C ALA A 21 20.31 -9.93 24.23
N VAL A 22 21.13 -8.93 23.93
CA VAL A 22 20.71 -7.54 23.71
C VAL A 22 21.16 -7.14 22.31
N ILE A 23 20.21 -6.82 21.45
CA ILE A 23 20.43 -6.44 20.05
C ILE A 23 20.20 -4.93 19.95
N GLU A 24 21.21 -4.18 19.55
CA GLU A 24 21.07 -2.75 19.26
C GLU A 24 20.65 -2.54 17.80
N LEU A 25 19.56 -1.82 17.61
CA LEU A 25 19.04 -1.43 16.31
C LEU A 25 19.77 -0.18 15.81
N THR A 26 20.04 -0.14 14.52
CA THR A 26 20.44 1.11 13.86
C THR A 26 19.27 2.11 13.79
N PRO A 27 19.53 3.42 13.65
CA PRO A 27 18.47 4.43 13.56
C PRO A 27 17.43 4.16 12.44
N GLU A 28 17.83 3.51 11.35
CA GLU A 28 16.90 3.12 10.29
C GLU A 28 16.02 1.92 10.68
N GLN A 29 16.56 0.97 11.44
CA GLN A 29 15.80 -0.18 11.94
C GLN A 29 14.82 0.24 13.05
N GLU A 30 15.14 1.25 13.86
CA GLU A 30 14.23 1.76 14.90
C GLU A 30 12.85 2.17 14.37
N LYS A 31 12.75 2.51 13.08
CA LYS A 31 11.48 2.89 12.44
C LYS A 31 10.48 1.74 12.28
N TYR A 32 10.93 0.50 12.47
CA TYR A 32 10.12 -0.71 12.23
C TYR A 32 10.00 -1.58 13.48
N ALA A 33 8.98 -2.42 13.54
CA ALA A 33 8.85 -3.49 14.53
C ALA A 33 9.43 -4.79 13.96
N TYR A 34 10.06 -5.60 14.81
CA TYR A 34 10.68 -6.86 14.42
C TYR A 34 10.26 -7.99 15.34
N ASP A 35 10.01 -9.14 14.74
CA ASP A 35 10.08 -10.45 15.41
C ASP A 35 11.53 -10.95 15.33
N VAL A 36 11.97 -11.61 16.39
CA VAL A 36 13.33 -12.16 16.47
C VAL A 36 13.26 -13.66 16.27
N TYR A 37 14.07 -14.17 15.34
CA TYR A 37 14.17 -15.59 15.09
C TYR A 37 15.58 -16.09 15.39
N LEU A 38 15.66 -17.30 15.94
CA LEU A 38 16.88 -18.10 15.96
C LEU A 38 16.86 -19.06 14.78
N LYS A 39 17.84 -18.92 13.90
CA LYS A 39 18.04 -19.78 12.74
C LYS A 39 19.12 -20.82 13.00
N ASN A 40 18.74 -22.09 12.89
CA ASN A 40 19.62 -23.26 12.95
C ASN A 40 19.50 -24.07 11.66
N GLY A 41 20.47 -23.89 10.77
CA GLY A 41 20.40 -24.42 9.41
C GLY A 41 19.15 -23.91 8.69
N ASN A 42 18.20 -24.82 8.44
CA ASN A 42 16.91 -24.55 7.82
C ASN A 42 15.75 -24.55 8.84
N HIS A 43 15.99 -24.28 10.11
CA HIS A 43 14.91 -24.14 11.09
C HIS A 43 14.95 -22.73 11.67
N TYR A 44 13.78 -22.09 11.73
CA TYR A 44 13.60 -20.78 12.34
C TYR A 44 12.69 -20.93 13.55
N THR A 45 13.17 -20.52 14.71
CA THR A 45 12.40 -20.53 15.96
C THR A 45 12.12 -19.10 16.36
N ASN A 46 10.84 -18.72 16.45
CA ASN A 46 10.47 -17.40 16.97
C ASN A 46 10.88 -17.33 18.45
N LEU A 47 11.61 -16.27 18.80
CA LEU A 47 12.06 -16.03 20.16
C LEU A 47 11.14 -15.05 20.85
N THR A 48 10.88 -15.32 22.14
CA THR A 48 10.28 -14.30 23.00
C THR A 48 11.27 -13.14 23.13
N ALA A 49 10.87 -11.98 22.62
CA ALA A 49 11.69 -10.78 22.61
C ALA A 49 10.92 -9.59 23.17
N ASN A 50 11.61 -8.72 23.91
CA ASN A 50 11.07 -7.48 24.44
C ASN A 50 11.84 -6.29 23.85
N ARG A 51 11.12 -5.36 23.23
CA ARG A 51 11.68 -4.14 22.66
C ARG A 51 11.69 -3.01 23.70
N LEU A 52 12.87 -2.43 23.91
CA LEU A 52 13.10 -1.26 24.75
C LEU A 52 13.84 -0.19 23.94
N ALA A 53 13.07 0.73 23.35
CA ALA A 53 13.56 1.76 22.43
C ALA A 53 14.35 1.17 21.25
N ARG A 54 15.66 1.41 21.19
CA ARG A 54 16.60 0.90 20.19
C ARG A 54 17.20 -0.46 20.52
N PHE A 55 16.86 -1.04 21.67
CA PHE A 55 17.35 -2.35 22.07
C PHE A 55 16.25 -3.39 22.01
N ILE A 56 16.58 -4.60 21.57
CA ILE A 56 15.74 -5.78 21.67
C ILE A 56 16.43 -6.78 22.59
N ARG A 57 15.71 -7.23 23.63
CA ARG A 57 16.17 -8.31 24.51
C ARG A 57 15.52 -9.61 24.10
N ALA A 58 16.29 -10.67 23.96
CA ALA A 58 15.77 -12.00 23.62
C ALA A 58 16.48 -13.08 24.45
N GLU A 59 15.77 -14.16 24.74
CA GLU A 59 16.37 -15.36 25.34
C GLU A 59 16.70 -16.37 24.23
N LEU A 60 17.93 -16.87 24.23
CA LEU A 60 18.46 -17.82 23.26
C LEU A 60 18.48 -19.21 23.90
N PRO A 61 17.53 -20.10 23.56
CA PRO A 61 17.49 -21.46 24.11
C PRO A 61 18.51 -22.40 23.45
N ALA A 62 19.10 -22.00 22.33
CA ALA A 62 20.11 -22.74 21.58
C ALA A 62 21.11 -21.77 20.93
N PHE A 63 22.23 -22.31 20.46
CA PHE A 63 23.14 -21.58 19.58
C PHE A 63 22.54 -21.47 18.18
N GLY A 64 22.96 -20.48 17.39
CA GLY A 64 22.40 -20.22 16.06
C GLY A 64 22.60 -18.80 15.53
N ASP A 65 22.00 -18.52 14.38
CA ASP A 65 21.97 -17.19 13.78
C ASP A 65 20.74 -16.40 14.24
N ILE A 66 20.96 -15.25 14.86
CA ILE A 66 19.91 -14.29 15.19
C ILE A 66 19.53 -13.52 13.93
N VAL A 67 18.24 -13.55 13.63
CA VAL A 67 17.57 -13.04 12.43
C VAL A 67 16.47 -12.07 12.86
N LEU A 68 16.51 -10.84 12.34
CA LEU A 68 15.47 -9.84 12.58
C LEU A 68 14.53 -9.78 11.37
N VAL A 69 13.26 -10.10 11.59
CA VAL A 69 12.21 -10.14 10.56
C VAL A 69 11.16 -9.09 10.91
N PRO A 70 10.67 -8.27 9.97
CA PRO A 70 9.58 -7.34 10.27
C PRO A 70 8.40 -8.05 10.95
N ALA A 71 7.85 -7.44 12.00
CA ALA A 71 6.85 -8.10 12.83
C ALA A 71 5.63 -8.58 12.01
N GLY A 72 5.21 -9.82 12.26
CA GLY A 72 4.10 -10.47 11.54
C GLY A 72 4.48 -11.15 10.23
N HIS A 73 5.77 -11.17 9.85
CA HIS A 73 6.26 -11.88 8.67
C HIS A 73 6.99 -13.18 9.04
N ASP A 74 6.87 -14.19 8.17
CA ASP A 74 7.66 -15.42 8.29
C ASP A 74 9.06 -15.22 7.64
N PRO A 75 10.17 -15.62 8.29
CA PRO A 75 11.53 -15.52 7.74
C PRO A 75 11.79 -16.25 6.42
N ARG A 76 10.78 -16.96 5.90
CA ARG A 76 10.84 -17.76 4.69
C ARG A 76 9.75 -17.38 3.71
N GLU A 77 9.18 -16.18 3.85
CA GLU A 77 8.17 -15.74 2.92
C GLU A 77 8.70 -15.84 1.48
N PRO A 78 7.97 -16.56 0.61
CA PRO A 78 8.33 -16.60 -0.79
C PRO A 78 8.20 -15.19 -1.38
N LEU A 79 9.05 -14.89 -2.35
CA LEU A 79 8.90 -13.66 -3.12
C LEU A 79 7.52 -13.66 -3.77
N THR A 80 6.83 -12.54 -3.62
CA THR A 80 5.49 -12.31 -4.12
C THR A 80 5.44 -10.94 -4.77
N LEU A 81 4.87 -10.90 -5.95
CA LEU A 81 4.51 -9.67 -6.65
C LEU A 81 3.25 -9.09 -6.00
N LEU A 82 3.39 -7.94 -5.34
CA LEU A 82 2.33 -7.24 -4.61
C LEU A 82 1.56 -6.26 -5.50
N GLU A 83 2.23 -5.63 -6.46
CA GLU A 83 1.62 -4.66 -7.38
C GLU A 83 2.21 -4.88 -8.77
N SER A 84 1.35 -4.92 -9.78
CA SER A 84 1.73 -4.84 -11.19
C SER A 84 0.64 -4.13 -12.00
N PRO A 85 0.99 -3.59 -13.18
CA PRO A 85 0.02 -2.91 -14.03
C PRO A 85 -1.00 -3.91 -14.60
N ASN A 86 -2.30 -3.62 -14.41
CA ASN A 86 -3.38 -4.44 -14.95
C ASN A 86 -3.73 -4.10 -16.41
N ASN A 87 -3.33 -2.93 -16.88
CA ASN A 87 -3.65 -2.40 -18.21
C ASN A 87 -2.39 -2.22 -19.06
N ALA A 88 -2.58 -2.22 -20.38
CA ALA A 88 -1.50 -1.90 -21.30
C ALA A 88 -1.02 -0.45 -21.09
N TRP A 89 0.28 -0.26 -21.11
CA TRP A 89 0.91 1.05 -21.05
C TRP A 89 0.96 1.67 -22.44
N THR A 90 0.58 2.94 -22.54
CA THR A 90 0.43 3.64 -23.82
C THR A 90 1.52 4.68 -23.96
N ARG A 91 2.05 4.90 -25.18
CA ARG A 91 3.20 5.82 -25.38
C ARG A 91 2.94 7.28 -24.96
N GLN A 92 1.66 7.66 -24.91
CA GLN A 92 1.20 8.97 -24.45
C GLN A 92 1.17 9.10 -22.92
N ASN A 93 1.23 7.99 -22.17
CA ASN A 93 1.22 8.03 -20.72
C ASN A 93 2.51 8.69 -20.19
N PRO A 94 2.40 9.79 -19.43
CA PRO A 94 3.57 10.45 -18.86
C PRO A 94 4.11 9.69 -17.63
N VAL A 95 3.34 8.77 -17.06
CA VAL A 95 3.70 7.99 -15.87
C VAL A 95 4.28 6.64 -16.28
N GLY A 96 5.33 6.19 -15.57
CA GLY A 96 5.98 4.90 -15.80
C GLY A 96 5.14 3.70 -15.34
N LEU A 97 5.69 2.49 -15.50
CA LEU A 97 5.07 1.27 -14.98
C LEU A 97 5.65 0.92 -13.62
N ARG A 98 4.78 0.76 -12.62
CA ARG A 98 5.15 0.47 -11.24
C ARG A 98 4.93 -1.01 -10.93
N PHE A 99 5.92 -1.61 -10.27
CA PHE A 99 5.90 -2.98 -9.78
C PHE A 99 6.34 -2.99 -8.33
N ARG A 100 5.65 -3.73 -7.47
CA ARG A 100 6.01 -3.86 -6.05
C ARG A 100 6.21 -5.32 -5.71
N VAL A 101 7.35 -5.66 -5.13
CA VAL A 101 7.69 -7.01 -4.65
C VAL A 101 7.89 -6.95 -3.16
N ASN A 102 7.40 -7.95 -2.43
CA ASN A 102 7.55 -8.09 -0.97
C ASN A 102 9.02 -8.33 -0.52
N SER A 103 10.04 -7.77 -1.16
CA SER A 103 11.43 -7.91 -0.73
C SER A 103 12.02 -6.56 -0.32
N ASN A 104 13.05 -6.59 0.53
CA ASN A 104 13.80 -5.40 0.90
C ASN A 104 14.60 -4.86 -0.30
N LEU A 105 14.67 -3.53 -0.43
CA LEU A 105 15.37 -2.88 -1.54
C LEU A 105 16.85 -3.31 -1.66
N ARG A 106 17.52 -3.54 -0.52
CA ARG A 106 18.92 -4.00 -0.47
C ARG A 106 19.14 -5.38 -1.13
N ASN A 107 18.08 -6.18 -1.26
CA ASN A 107 18.14 -7.51 -1.84
C ASN A 107 18.00 -7.47 -3.35
N PHE A 108 17.46 -6.39 -3.93
CA PHE A 108 17.33 -6.23 -5.37
C PHE A 108 18.70 -6.23 -6.04
N THR A 109 18.88 -7.08 -7.06
CA THR A 109 20.15 -7.17 -7.81
C THR A 109 20.04 -6.60 -9.21
N SER A 110 18.95 -6.92 -9.91
CA SER A 110 18.83 -6.60 -11.33
C SER A 110 17.40 -6.74 -11.84
N ALA A 111 17.10 -5.95 -12.87
CA ALA A 111 15.89 -6.08 -13.68
C ALA A 111 16.29 -6.49 -15.10
N TYR A 112 15.49 -7.34 -15.73
CA TYR A 112 15.69 -7.82 -17.09
C TYR A 112 14.38 -7.81 -17.88
N LEU A 113 14.50 -7.67 -19.20
CA LEU A 113 13.36 -7.64 -20.12
C LEU A 113 13.47 -8.77 -21.14
N ASN A 114 12.44 -9.62 -21.23
CA ASN A 114 12.32 -10.71 -22.20
C ASN A 114 13.42 -11.80 -22.14
N GLY A 115 14.20 -11.84 -21.05
CA GLY A 115 15.23 -12.85 -20.78
C GLY A 115 15.93 -12.53 -19.46
N THR A 116 16.83 -13.39 -18.98
CA THR A 116 17.56 -13.21 -17.71
C THR A 116 19.09 -13.14 -17.88
N ASP A 117 19.59 -13.13 -19.11
CA ASP A 117 21.01 -12.99 -19.40
C ASP A 117 21.47 -11.52 -19.38
N ALA A 118 22.77 -11.30 -19.58
CA ALA A 118 23.35 -9.96 -19.56
C ALA A 118 22.84 -9.04 -20.69
N ALA A 119 22.46 -9.59 -21.84
CA ALA A 119 21.96 -8.82 -22.98
C ALA A 119 20.55 -8.28 -22.74
N HIS A 120 19.76 -8.98 -21.91
CA HIS A 120 18.40 -8.59 -21.53
C HIS A 120 18.35 -7.71 -20.27
N ARG A 121 19.49 -7.42 -19.64
CA ARG A 121 19.55 -6.60 -18.42
C ARG A 121 19.16 -5.15 -18.73
N ILE A 122 18.27 -4.61 -17.91
CA ILE A 122 17.86 -3.20 -17.99
C ILE A 122 18.90 -2.36 -17.25
N ASP A 123 19.41 -1.32 -17.92
CA ASP A 123 20.31 -0.33 -17.32
C ASP A 123 19.60 0.39 -16.16
N PRO A 124 20.24 0.55 -14.98
CA PRO A 124 19.67 1.27 -13.84
C PRO A 124 19.16 2.68 -14.15
N LYS A 125 19.65 3.37 -15.19
CA LYS A 125 19.14 4.69 -15.60
C LYS A 125 17.73 4.68 -16.19
N HIS A 126 17.15 3.50 -16.43
CA HIS A 126 15.83 3.32 -17.03
C HIS A 126 14.75 2.96 -16.02
N TYR A 127 15.08 2.92 -14.72
CA TYR A 127 14.11 2.71 -13.67
C TYR A 127 14.50 3.40 -12.37
N ALA A 128 13.49 3.71 -11.56
CA ALA A 128 13.66 4.17 -10.19
C ALA A 128 13.29 3.08 -9.19
N LEU A 129 14.00 3.05 -8.07
CA LEU A 129 13.71 2.17 -6.94
C LEU A 129 13.30 2.99 -5.71
N LYS A 130 12.32 2.49 -4.95
CA LYS A 130 11.90 3.04 -3.66
C LYS A 130 11.68 1.95 -2.62
N SER A 131 11.86 2.31 -1.35
CA SER A 131 11.60 1.50 -0.16
C SER A 131 10.11 1.50 0.22
N GLY A 132 9.72 0.59 1.12
CA GLY A 132 8.31 0.27 1.43
C GLY A 132 7.86 -1.04 0.78
N SER A 133 8.67 -2.10 0.88
CA SER A 133 8.86 -3.16 -0.12
C SER A 133 9.62 -2.63 -1.36
N THR A 134 10.18 -3.51 -2.19
CA THR A 134 10.93 -3.06 -3.38
C THR A 134 9.93 -2.59 -4.42
N ILE A 135 9.87 -1.27 -4.62
CA ILE A 135 9.04 -0.65 -5.65
C ILE A 135 9.94 -0.25 -6.82
N LEU A 136 9.79 -0.92 -7.95
CA LEU A 136 10.47 -0.59 -9.20
C LEU A 136 9.52 0.17 -10.12
N THR A 137 9.98 1.30 -10.65
CA THR A 137 9.24 2.09 -11.64
C THR A 137 10.04 2.18 -12.93
N LEU A 138 9.57 1.56 -14.01
CA LEU A 138 10.18 1.69 -15.34
C LEU A 138 9.90 3.08 -15.90
N ASP A 139 10.93 3.73 -16.42
CA ASP A 139 10.80 5.09 -16.94
C ASP A 139 9.95 5.17 -18.21
N PRO A 140 9.06 6.17 -18.34
CA PRO A 140 8.30 6.39 -19.58
C PRO A 140 9.17 6.49 -20.82
N LYS A 141 10.35 7.13 -20.71
CA LYS A 141 11.29 7.29 -21.83
C LYS A 141 11.82 5.94 -22.31
N TYR A 142 12.11 5.02 -21.39
CA TYR A 142 12.52 3.66 -21.72
C TYR A 142 11.35 2.86 -22.32
N LEU A 143 10.16 2.94 -21.72
CA LEU A 143 8.97 2.25 -22.24
C LEU A 143 8.61 2.64 -23.68
N ARG A 144 8.90 3.88 -24.11
CA ARG A 144 8.69 4.32 -25.50
C ARG A 144 9.63 3.67 -26.51
N THR A 145 10.79 3.17 -26.09
CA THR A 145 11.73 2.48 -27.01
C THR A 145 11.31 1.03 -27.26
N LEU A 146 10.46 0.47 -26.40
CA LEU A 146 9.97 -0.90 -26.52
C LEU A 146 9.00 -1.04 -27.70
N LYS A 147 9.04 -2.22 -28.33
CA LYS A 147 8.10 -2.59 -29.39
C LYS A 147 6.68 -2.71 -28.79
N PRO A 148 5.63 -2.40 -29.55
CA PRO A 148 4.27 -2.71 -29.13
C PRO A 148 4.09 -4.22 -28.93
N GLY A 149 3.30 -4.61 -27.94
CA GLY A 149 3.02 -6.01 -27.61
C GLY A 149 3.39 -6.39 -26.18
N ARG A 150 3.40 -7.72 -25.93
CA ARG A 150 3.67 -8.31 -24.62
C ARG A 150 5.16 -8.36 -24.35
N HIS A 151 5.52 -7.93 -23.14
CA HIS A 151 6.84 -8.02 -22.58
C HIS A 151 6.82 -8.75 -21.24
N THR A 152 7.93 -9.40 -20.93
CA THR A 152 8.14 -10.10 -19.65
C THR A 152 9.24 -9.38 -18.88
N LEU A 153 8.92 -8.91 -17.68
CA LEU A 153 9.86 -8.33 -16.73
C LEU A 153 10.30 -9.41 -15.74
N PHE A 154 11.62 -9.50 -15.53
CA PHE A 154 12.22 -10.34 -14.51
C PHE A 154 12.93 -9.46 -13.48
N LEU A 155 12.66 -9.71 -12.20
CA LEU A 155 13.25 -8.98 -11.07
C LEU A 155 13.99 -9.95 -10.17
N ALA A 156 15.31 -9.80 -10.09
CA ALA A 156 16.16 -10.69 -9.32
C ALA A 156 16.47 -10.12 -7.93
N PHE A 157 16.42 -10.99 -6.92
CA PHE A 157 16.64 -10.69 -5.52
C PHE A 157 17.57 -11.71 -4.88
N LYS A 158 18.47 -11.24 -4.00
CA LYS A 158 19.19 -12.09 -3.04
C LYS A 158 18.25 -12.54 -1.93
N SER A 159 18.52 -13.70 -1.36
CA SER A 159 17.88 -14.11 -0.12
C SER A 159 18.37 -13.25 1.03
N ASP A 160 17.50 -13.01 1.99
CA ASP A 160 17.89 -12.52 3.30
C ASP A 160 17.17 -13.29 4.41
N ASP A 161 17.26 -12.72 5.60
CA ASP A 161 16.68 -13.21 6.83
C ASP A 161 15.14 -13.22 6.84
N ALA A 162 14.50 -12.40 6.02
CA ALA A 162 13.05 -12.24 5.96
C ALA A 162 12.42 -12.86 4.71
N TYR A 163 13.13 -12.86 3.58
CA TYR A 163 12.58 -13.28 2.29
C TYR A 163 13.52 -14.25 1.58
N GLN A 164 12.90 -15.26 0.96
CA GLN A 164 13.62 -16.10 0.00
C GLN A 164 14.12 -15.25 -1.17
N GLY A 165 15.31 -15.52 -1.67
CA GLY A 165 15.82 -14.92 -2.90
C GLY A 165 15.22 -15.60 -4.12
N GLY A 166 15.51 -15.06 -5.30
CA GLY A 166 15.05 -15.64 -6.56
C GLY A 166 14.67 -14.59 -7.58
N VAL A 167 13.88 -15.01 -8.57
CA VAL A 167 13.44 -14.15 -9.68
C VAL A 167 11.92 -14.09 -9.70
N ILE A 168 11.38 -12.87 -9.62
CA ILE A 168 9.97 -12.60 -9.88
C ILE A 168 9.77 -12.31 -11.36
N THR A 169 8.78 -12.94 -11.95
CA THR A 169 8.42 -12.78 -13.36
C THR A 169 7.04 -12.16 -13.47
N THR A 170 6.89 -11.12 -14.28
CA THR A 170 5.59 -10.50 -14.56
C THR A 170 5.50 -10.06 -16.01
N ASN A 171 4.29 -9.99 -16.54
CA ASN A 171 4.04 -9.53 -17.91
C ASN A 171 3.45 -8.12 -17.91
N PHE A 172 3.72 -7.37 -18.96
CA PHE A 172 3.04 -6.11 -19.24
C PHE A 172 2.93 -5.91 -20.76
N ASN A 173 2.02 -5.05 -21.19
CA ASN A 173 1.81 -4.76 -22.61
C ASN A 173 2.15 -3.30 -22.93
N ILE A 174 2.73 -3.08 -24.09
CA ILE A 174 2.94 -1.75 -24.69
C ILE A 174 1.96 -1.57 -25.84
N SER A 175 1.20 -0.48 -25.82
CA SER A 175 0.24 -0.11 -26.87
C SER A 175 0.61 1.23 -27.52
N LEU A 176 0.39 1.32 -28.84
CA LEU A 176 0.58 2.56 -29.60
C LEU A 176 -0.57 3.55 -29.39
N THR A 177 -1.78 3.02 -29.25
CA THR A 177 -3.01 3.80 -29.08
C THR A 177 -3.40 3.79 -27.60
N PRO A 178 -3.92 4.89 -27.03
CA PRO A 178 -4.62 4.81 -25.75
C PRO A 178 -5.70 3.73 -25.85
N ALA A 179 -5.64 2.74 -24.95
CA ALA A 179 -6.80 1.89 -24.76
C ALA A 179 -7.94 2.83 -24.36
N HIS A 180 -9.02 2.86 -25.14
CA HIS A 180 -10.26 3.40 -24.63
C HIS A 180 -10.55 2.60 -23.37
N THR A 181 -10.53 3.25 -22.21
CA THR A 181 -11.10 2.66 -21.01
C THR A 181 -12.59 2.52 -21.32
N SER A 182 -13.00 1.42 -21.94
CA SER A 182 -14.32 0.89 -21.68
C SER A 182 -14.28 0.49 -20.22
N ILE A 183 -14.70 1.42 -19.37
CA ILE A 183 -15.28 1.02 -18.10
C ILE A 183 -16.39 0.03 -18.53
N PRO A 184 -16.36 -1.24 -18.14
CA PRO A 184 -17.57 -2.02 -18.24
C PRO A 184 -18.55 -1.35 -17.29
N PHE A 185 -19.42 -0.49 -17.82
CA PHE A 185 -20.68 -0.27 -17.15
C PHE A 185 -21.35 -1.64 -17.20
N GLN A 186 -21.25 -2.39 -16.10
CA GLN A 186 -22.19 -3.47 -15.85
C GLN A 186 -23.56 -2.80 -15.86
N ARG A 187 -24.25 -2.90 -17.00
CA ARG A 187 -25.69 -2.77 -17.04
C ARG A 187 -26.21 -3.79 -16.02
N PRO A 188 -26.85 -3.39 -14.91
CA PRO A 188 -27.48 -4.36 -14.05
C PRO A 188 -28.48 -5.13 -14.90
N THR A 189 -28.36 -6.45 -14.89
CA THR A 189 -29.31 -7.36 -15.55
C THR A 189 -30.68 -7.03 -14.98
N ALA A 190 -31.54 -6.46 -15.81
CA ALA A 190 -32.90 -6.15 -15.41
C ALA A 190 -33.64 -7.48 -15.19
N THR A 191 -33.85 -7.85 -13.93
CA THR A 191 -34.97 -8.71 -13.56
C THR A 191 -36.24 -7.98 -13.99
N SER A 192 -36.99 -8.58 -14.90
CA SER A 192 -38.30 -8.08 -15.32
C SER A 192 -39.22 -7.96 -14.12
N VAL A 193 -39.43 -6.72 -13.66
CA VAL A 193 -40.59 -6.37 -12.84
C VAL A 193 -41.33 -5.29 -13.59
N HIS A 194 -42.56 -5.62 -13.97
CA HIS A 194 -43.46 -4.79 -14.75
C HIS A 194 -43.86 -3.55 -13.94
N PHE A 195 -43.56 -2.36 -14.47
CA PHE A 195 -44.10 -1.09 -13.96
C PHE A 195 -44.66 -0.25 -15.13
N PRO A 196 -45.79 0.44 -14.92
CA PRO A 196 -46.59 0.99 -16.01
C PRO A 196 -45.95 2.23 -16.65
N LYS A 197 -46.23 2.38 -17.94
CA LYS A 197 -45.72 3.41 -18.87
C LYS A 197 -46.07 4.83 -18.42
N ALA A 198 -45.07 5.69 -18.25
CA ALA A 198 -45.22 7.15 -18.17
C ALA A 198 -44.30 7.84 -19.19
N ARG A 199 -44.84 8.87 -19.87
CA ARG A 199 -44.25 9.60 -21.00
C ARG A 199 -43.06 10.47 -20.57
N SER A 200 -42.04 10.56 -21.44
CA SER A 200 -40.82 11.37 -21.28
C SER A 200 -41.09 12.87 -21.38
N PRO A 201 -40.44 13.72 -20.56
CA PRO A 201 -40.21 15.11 -20.93
C PRO A 201 -38.82 15.28 -21.57
N HIS A 202 -38.82 16.07 -22.63
CA HIS A 202 -37.68 16.44 -23.47
C HIS A 202 -37.34 17.89 -23.16
N THR A 203 -36.11 18.19 -22.77
CA THR A 203 -35.57 19.57 -22.90
C THR A 203 -34.06 19.53 -23.00
N GLY A 204 -33.55 20.05 -24.12
CA GLY A 204 -32.13 20.34 -24.31
C GLY A 204 -31.81 20.75 -25.73
N ASP A 205 -32.51 21.74 -26.28
CA ASP A 205 -31.99 22.62 -27.34
C ASP A 205 -32.84 23.89 -27.42
N ALA A 206 -32.27 25.01 -26.98
CA ALA A 206 -32.33 26.35 -27.59
C ALA A 206 -31.97 27.45 -26.58
N ASN A 207 -30.97 28.25 -26.96
CA ASN A 207 -30.66 29.64 -26.59
C ASN A 207 -31.66 30.36 -25.66
N ASP A 208 -31.18 31.00 -24.60
CA ASP A 208 -31.11 32.48 -24.55
C ASP A 208 -30.34 32.99 -23.32
N ALA A 209 -29.69 34.13 -23.48
CA ALA A 209 -28.83 34.78 -22.51
C ALA A 209 -29.65 35.48 -21.41
N ALA A 210 -29.67 34.98 -20.16
CA ALA A 210 -30.07 35.79 -19.00
C ALA A 210 -29.83 35.12 -17.62
N PRO A 211 -28.59 34.90 -17.13
CA PRO A 211 -28.43 34.57 -15.71
C PRO A 211 -28.54 35.81 -14.79
N TRP A 212 -28.73 37.03 -15.31
CA TRP A 212 -28.60 38.28 -14.53
C TRP A 212 -29.89 38.86 -13.94
N LEU A 213 -31.08 38.26 -14.10
CA LEU A 213 -32.35 38.88 -13.67
C LEU A 213 -33.02 38.32 -12.40
N PHE A 214 -32.40 37.41 -11.65
CA PHE A 214 -32.96 36.97 -10.36
C PHE A 214 -32.25 37.52 -9.12
N LEU A 215 -31.30 38.45 -9.30
CA LEU A 215 -30.59 39.09 -8.17
C LEU A 215 -31.25 40.38 -7.65
N LEU A 216 -32.55 40.60 -7.90
CA LEU A 216 -33.23 41.84 -7.51
C LEU A 216 -34.72 41.63 -7.17
N ALA A 217 -34.98 40.98 -6.03
CA ALA A 217 -36.23 41.16 -5.27
C ALA A 217 -36.02 40.68 -3.83
N ALA A 218 -35.17 41.39 -3.09
CA ALA A 218 -35.23 41.37 -1.62
C ALA A 218 -36.61 41.92 -1.21
N SER A 219 -37.58 41.03 -1.03
CA SER A 219 -38.92 41.37 -0.57
C SER A 219 -38.80 41.91 0.85
N ALA A 220 -38.88 43.24 0.94
CA ALA A 220 -39.63 43.89 2.00
C ALA A 220 -40.97 43.14 2.18
N LEU A 221 -41.39 42.99 3.43
CA LEU A 221 -42.70 43.43 3.95
C LEU A 221 -42.92 42.80 5.33
N LEU A 222 -42.42 43.52 6.33
CA LEU A 222 -43.01 43.58 7.65
C LEU A 222 -44.49 43.98 7.55
N GLY A 223 -45.34 43.30 8.33
CA GLY A 223 -46.53 43.91 8.93
C GLY A 223 -47.88 43.31 8.52
N GLY A 224 -48.65 42.86 9.51
CA GLY A 224 -50.12 42.89 9.44
C GLY A 224 -50.88 41.76 10.14
N PHE A 225 -51.31 42.02 11.39
CA PHE A 225 -52.57 41.62 12.09
C PHE A 225 -53.19 40.22 11.89
N GLY A 226 -53.67 39.47 12.91
CA GLY A 226 -53.83 39.71 14.34
C GLY A 226 -54.81 38.70 14.99
N CYS A 227 -54.75 38.58 16.34
CA CYS A 227 -55.81 38.21 17.30
C CYS A 227 -56.53 36.83 17.15
N LYS A 228 -56.74 35.96 18.16
CA LYS A 228 -57.02 36.10 19.61
C LYS A 228 -56.75 34.75 20.31
N ASN A 229 -56.33 34.76 21.59
CA ASN A 229 -57.11 34.19 22.70
C ASN A 229 -56.34 34.21 24.04
N LEU A 230 -56.86 35.04 24.93
CA LEU A 230 -57.22 34.82 26.33
C LEU A 230 -56.28 34.05 27.28
N ARG A 231 -55.83 34.81 28.27
CA ARG A 231 -55.24 34.48 29.58
C ARG A 231 -56.07 33.41 30.33
N PRO A 232 -55.45 32.66 31.26
CA PRO A 232 -55.71 33.02 32.66
C PRO A 232 -54.52 32.92 33.63
N LYS A 233 -54.56 33.88 34.57
CA LYS A 233 -54.20 33.88 36.00
C LYS A 233 -52.79 33.44 36.47
N ASN A 234 -52.11 34.42 37.09
CA ASN A 234 -50.97 34.30 38.02
C ASN A 234 -51.41 33.74 39.39
N PRO A 235 -50.47 33.21 40.22
CA PRO A 235 -49.88 34.04 41.29
C PRO A 235 -48.35 33.85 41.40
N LYS A 236 -47.58 34.93 41.28
CA LYS A 236 -46.86 35.72 42.32
C LYS A 236 -45.47 35.18 42.72
N PRO A 237 -44.52 36.10 42.97
CA PRO A 237 -43.08 35.84 42.97
C PRO A 237 -42.55 35.60 44.38
N ASP A 238 -41.36 34.99 44.48
CA ASP A 238 -40.42 35.45 45.51
C ASP A 238 -39.08 35.80 44.87
N ALA A 239 -38.66 37.01 45.17
CA ALA A 239 -37.40 37.60 44.82
C ALA A 239 -36.69 37.84 46.14
N SER A 240 -35.47 37.32 46.30
CA SER A 240 -34.53 38.01 47.17
C SER A 240 -33.10 37.76 46.71
N HIS A 241 -32.53 38.79 46.10
CA HIS A 241 -31.14 39.14 46.31
C HIS A 241 -30.85 39.21 47.81
N LYS A 242 -29.69 38.74 48.25
CA LYS A 242 -28.84 39.46 49.20
C LYS A 242 -27.45 38.81 49.30
N LYS A 243 -26.45 39.63 48.94
CA LYS A 243 -25.03 39.61 49.31
C LYS A 243 -24.21 38.35 49.05
#